data_AF-A0A3D0RFJ6-F1
#
_entry.id   AF-A0A3D0RFJ6-F1
#
_cell.length_a   1.000
_cell.length_b   1.000
_cell.length_c   1.000
_cell.angle_alpha   90.00
_cell.angle_beta   90.00
_cell.angle_gamma   90.00
#
_symmetry.space_group_name_H-M   'P 1'
#
loop_
_entity.id
_entity.type
_entity.pdbx_description
1 polymer ?
#
loop_
_entity_poly.entity_id
_entity_poly.type
_entity_poly.pdbx_seq_one_letter_code
_entity_poly.pdbx_strand_id
1 'polypeptide(L)'
;RVNDVMAEVRGFFDAHDEVGTYPGGVHFEMTGQNVTECVGGVVDVTEARLGDRYHTHCDPRLNGAQALELAFLIADLLKQRRDGGVGLSEAV
;
A
#
# COMPACT_ATOMS: atom_id res chain seq x y z
N ARG A 1 10.20 -1.37 -0.94
CA ARG A 1 9.50 -2.66 -0.65
C ARG A 1 8.03 -2.34 -0.40
N VAL A 2 7.11 -3.30 -0.47
CA VAL A 2 5.67 -3.01 -0.27
C VAL A 2 5.38 -2.43 1.12
N ASN A 3 6.05 -2.94 2.16
CA ASN A 3 5.88 -2.42 3.52
C ASN A 3 6.28 -0.94 3.66
N ASP A 4 7.31 -0.50 2.92
CA ASP A 4 7.73 0.91 2.93
C ASP A 4 6.66 1.80 2.29
N VAL A 5 6.07 1.35 1.17
CA VAL A 5 4.96 2.05 0.51
C VAL A 5 3.74 2.14 1.44
N MET A 6 3.41 1.07 2.16
CA MET A 6 2.32 1.10 3.14
C MET A 6 2.62 2.00 4.33
N ALA A 7 3.88 2.09 4.76
CA ALA A 7 4.28 3.01 5.82
C ALA A 7 4.14 4.47 5.37
N GLU A 8 4.53 4.78 4.13
CA GLU A 8 4.37 6.11 3.53
C GLU A 8 2.90 6.51 3.41
N VAL A 9 2.02 5.59 2.98
CA VAL A 9 0.58 5.84 2.93
C VAL A 9 0.01 6.15 4.31
N ARG A 10 0.41 5.42 5.36
CA ARG A 10 -0.01 5.74 6.74
C ARG A 10 0.48 7.12 7.18
N GLY A 11 1.77 7.40 6.98
CA GLY A 11 2.36 8.69 7.32
C GLY A 11 1.73 9.87 6.56
N PHE A 12 1.30 9.66 5.32
CA PHE A 12 0.55 10.66 4.55
C PHE A 12 -0.80 11.00 5.19
N PHE A 13 -1.55 9.98 5.65
CA PHE A 13 -2.80 10.20 6.38
C PHE A 13 -2.54 10.90 7.72
N ASP A 14 -1.57 10.42 8.50
CA ASP A 14 -1.20 10.98 9.80
C ASP A 14 -0.84 12.47 9.68
N ALA A 15 0.01 12.84 8.70
CA ALA A 15 0.39 14.22 8.45
C ALA A 15 -0.83 15.11 8.10
N HIS A 16 -1.76 14.58 7.30
CA HIS A 16 -3.00 15.27 6.96
C HIS A 16 -3.94 15.44 8.17
N ASP A 17 -4.00 14.43 9.05
CA ASP A 17 -4.77 14.48 10.30
C ASP A 17 -4.19 15.50 11.29
N GLU A 18 -2.87 15.55 11.45
CA GLU A 18 -2.18 16.49 12.33
C GLU A 18 -2.45 17.96 11.98
N VAL A 19 -2.50 18.28 10.69
CA VAL A 19 -2.69 19.66 10.20
C VAL A 19 -4.12 19.95 9.76
N GLY A 20 -5.05 19.01 9.96
CA GLY A 20 -6.48 19.18 9.67
C GLY A 20 -6.82 19.35 8.18
N THR A 21 -6.01 18.79 7.28
CA THR A 21 -6.21 18.87 5.81
C THR A 21 -6.66 17.55 5.22
N TYR A 22 -7.27 17.56 4.04
CA TYR A 22 -7.86 16.36 3.44
C TYR A 22 -6.84 15.54 2.60
N PRO A 23 -6.65 14.23 2.87
CA PRO A 23 -5.79 13.35 2.08
C PRO A 23 -6.47 13.05 0.73
N GLY A 24 -6.18 13.87 -0.27
CA GLY A 24 -6.95 13.98 -1.52
C GLY A 24 -6.87 12.77 -2.45
N GLY A 25 -5.88 11.91 -2.30
CA GLY A 25 -5.71 10.72 -3.13
C GLY A 25 -4.30 10.15 -3.04
N VAL A 26 -4.11 9.01 -3.68
CA VAL A 26 -2.81 8.33 -3.82
C VAL A 26 -2.52 8.06 -5.29
N HIS A 27 -1.25 7.93 -5.64
CA HIS A 27 -0.81 7.55 -6.98
C HIS A 27 0.19 6.40 -6.86
N PHE A 28 -0.07 5.28 -7.55
CA PHE A 28 0.81 4.11 -7.54
C PHE A 28 1.09 3.64 -8.96
N GLU A 29 2.29 3.09 -9.16
CA GLU A 29 2.60 2.30 -10.34
C GLU A 29 2.20 0.84 -10.12
N MET A 30 1.29 0.32 -10.93
CA MET A 30 0.74 -1.02 -10.76
C MET A 30 0.49 -1.74 -12.08
N THR A 31 0.34 -3.06 -12.01
CA THR A 31 -0.10 -3.91 -13.12
C THR A 31 -1.02 -5.01 -12.61
N GLY A 32 -2.05 -5.35 -13.39
CA GLY A 32 -2.91 -6.51 -13.13
C GLY A 32 -2.23 -7.86 -13.40
N GLN A 33 -0.99 -7.85 -13.92
CA GLN A 33 -0.20 -9.03 -14.17
C GLN A 33 0.43 -9.56 -12.87
N ASN A 34 0.62 -10.88 -12.79
CA ASN A 34 1.34 -11.50 -11.68
C ASN A 34 2.85 -11.30 -11.86
N VAL A 35 3.36 -10.12 -11.48
CA VAL A 35 4.78 -9.75 -11.54
C VAL A 35 5.44 -9.87 -10.15
N THR A 36 6.76 -10.02 -10.15
CA THR A 36 7.59 -10.08 -8.94
C THR A 36 8.50 -8.84 -8.85
N GLU A 37 7.96 -7.66 -9.13
CA GLU A 37 8.74 -6.42 -9.21
C GLU A 37 8.95 -5.76 -7.83
N CYS A 38 7.96 -5.83 -6.94
CA CYS A 38 8.04 -5.30 -5.56
C CYS A 38 8.17 -6.43 -4.52
N VAL A 39 9.14 -6.30 -3.61
CA VAL A 39 9.39 -7.25 -2.50
C VAL A 39 8.33 -7.13 -1.40
N GLY A 40 7.87 -8.28 -0.88
CA GLY A 40 6.89 -8.40 0.20
C GLY A 40 5.44 -8.50 -0.26
N GLY A 41 4.52 -8.11 0.63
CA GLY A 41 3.08 -8.29 0.47
C GLY A 41 2.62 -9.74 0.72
N VAL A 42 1.32 -9.99 0.62
CA VAL A 42 0.69 -11.30 0.93
C VAL A 42 1.28 -12.48 0.14
N VAL A 43 1.79 -12.25 -1.07
CA VAL A 43 2.37 -13.28 -1.95
C VAL A 43 3.85 -13.58 -1.60
N ASP A 44 4.42 -12.86 -0.63
CA ASP A 44 5.80 -12.98 -0.14
C ASP A 44 6.83 -13.03 -1.28
N VAL A 45 6.86 -11.96 -2.08
CA VAL A 45 7.87 -11.81 -3.13
C VAL A 45 9.21 -11.55 -2.44
N THR A 46 10.15 -12.50 -2.54
CA THR A 46 11.49 -12.37 -1.99
C THR A 46 12.46 -11.74 -3.00
N GLU A 47 13.58 -11.18 -2.52
CA GLU A 47 14.61 -10.60 -3.40
C GLU A 47 15.14 -11.58 -4.44
N ALA A 48 15.29 -12.86 -4.06
CA ALA A 48 15.75 -13.91 -4.95
C ALA A 48 14.78 -14.18 -6.12
N ARG A 49 13.49 -13.83 -5.96
CA ARG A 49 12.42 -14.05 -6.94
C ARG A 49 12.15 -12.84 -7.83
N LEU A 50 12.89 -11.74 -7.66
CA LEU A 50 12.72 -10.54 -8.48
C LEU A 50 12.96 -10.85 -9.96
N GLY A 51 13.97 -11.68 -10.29
CA GLY A 51 14.31 -12.05 -11.65
C GLY A 51 13.28 -12.94 -12.37
N ASP A 52 12.30 -13.51 -11.66
CA ASP A 52 11.36 -14.48 -12.24
C ASP A 52 10.42 -13.82 -13.26
N ARG A 53 9.91 -12.62 -12.95
CA ARG A 53 8.89 -11.91 -13.72
C ARG A 53 9.04 -10.38 -13.64
N TYR A 54 10.27 -9.89 -13.74
CA TYR A 54 10.55 -8.46 -13.88
C TYR A 54 10.35 -8.03 -15.34
N HIS A 55 9.22 -7.40 -15.65
CA HIS A 55 8.83 -7.11 -17.05
C HIS A 55 8.92 -5.62 -17.40
N THR A 56 9.41 -4.79 -16.49
CA THR A 56 9.60 -3.36 -16.69
C THR A 56 11.09 -3.03 -16.83
N HIS A 57 11.40 -2.07 -17.69
CA HIS A 57 12.72 -1.42 -17.72
C HIS A 57 12.76 -0.14 -16.86
N CYS A 58 11.61 0.24 -16.29
CA CYS A 58 11.44 1.40 -15.42
C CYS A 58 11.38 0.95 -13.94
N ASP A 59 10.66 1.71 -13.11
CA ASP A 59 10.44 1.42 -11.70
C ASP A 59 9.59 0.16 -11.48
N PRO A 60 9.81 -0.55 -10.37
CA PRO A 60 9.08 -1.78 -10.04
C PRO A 60 7.62 -1.49 -9.71
N ARG A 61 6.70 -2.19 -10.37
CA ARG A 61 5.24 -2.00 -10.20
C ARG A 61 4.67 -2.96 -9.16
N LEU A 62 3.60 -2.53 -8.49
CA LEU A 62 2.79 -3.39 -7.66
C LEU A 62 2.04 -4.42 -8.51
N ASN A 63 2.07 -5.68 -8.10
CA ASN A 63 1.20 -6.70 -8.68
C ASN A 63 -0.24 -6.59 -8.14
N GLY A 64 -1.17 -7.32 -8.74
CA GLY A 64 -2.59 -7.25 -8.37
C GLY A 64 -2.88 -7.59 -6.89
N ALA A 65 -2.13 -8.51 -6.28
CA ALA A 65 -2.32 -8.85 -4.87
C ALA A 65 -1.86 -7.71 -3.95
N GLN A 66 -0.69 -7.15 -4.23
CA GLN A 66 -0.13 -6.01 -3.48
C GLN A 66 -0.99 -4.74 -3.64
N ALA A 67 -1.52 -4.51 -4.84
CA ALA A 67 -2.46 -3.42 -5.12
C ALA A 67 -3.76 -3.57 -4.31
N LEU A 68 -4.30 -4.78 -4.21
CA LEU A 68 -5.50 -5.04 -3.42
C LEU A 68 -5.26 -4.84 -1.92
N GLU A 69 -4.09 -5.26 -1.43
CA GLU A 69 -3.67 -5.04 -0.04
C GLU A 69 -3.62 -3.55 0.31
N LEU A 70 -3.02 -2.73 -0.56
CA LEU A 70 -3.01 -1.27 -0.42
C LEU A 70 -4.42 -0.67 -0.48
N ALA A 71 -5.30 -1.19 -1.33
CA ALA A 71 -6.68 -0.73 -1.42
C ALA A 71 -7.45 -0.96 -0.11
N PHE A 72 -7.28 -2.12 0.54
CA PHE A 72 -7.88 -2.39 1.84
C PHE A 72 -7.32 -1.48 2.95
N LEU A 73 -5.99 -1.27 2.99
CA LEU A 73 -5.38 -0.33 3.92
C LEU A 73 -5.97 1.08 3.80
N ILE A 74 -6.09 1.61 2.58
CA ILE A 74 -6.64 2.95 2.34
C ILE A 74 -8.12 3.00 2.73
N ALA A 75 -8.89 1.96 2.44
CA ALA A 75 -10.30 1.88 2.84
C ALA A 75 -10.45 1.95 4.36
N ASP A 76 -9.60 1.26 5.12
CA ASP A 76 -9.59 1.28 6.58
C ASP A 76 -9.23 2.67 7.12
N LEU A 77 -8.19 3.31 6.58
CA LEU A 77 -7.79 4.67 6.99
C LEU A 77 -8.91 5.70 6.73
N LEU A 78 -9.55 5.63 5.55
CA LEU A 78 -10.68 6.50 5.21
C LEU A 78 -11.88 6.26 6.12
N LYS A 79 -12.16 5.00 6.47
CA LYS A 79 -13.25 4.62 7.37
C LYS A 79 -13.00 5.16 8.78
N GLN A 80 -11.82 4.94 9.34
CA GLN A 80 -11.43 5.45 10.67
C GLN A 80 -11.63 6.96 10.77
N ARG A 81 -11.27 7.68 9.71
CA ARG A 81 -11.38 9.13 9.64
C ARG A 81 -12.83 9.63 9.50
N ARG A 82 -13.69 8.87 8.80
CA ARG A 82 -15.14 9.16 8.70
C ARG A 82 -15.88 8.89 10.01
N ASP A 83 -15.47 7.86 10.73
CA ASP A 83 -16.15 7.39 11.94
C ASP A 83 -15.73 8.18 13.19
N GLY A 84 -14.76 9.11 13.07
CA GLY A 84 -14.51 10.14 14.09
C GLY A 84 -13.83 9.65 15.37
N GLY A 85 -12.80 8.81 15.27
CA GLY A 85 -11.89 8.55 16.41
C GLY A 85 -12.32 7.44 17.38
N VAL A 86 -12.72 6.27 16.87
CA VAL A 86 -12.79 5.05 17.70
C VAL A 86 -11.61 4.16 17.34
N GLY A 87 -10.62 4.11 18.23
CA GLY A 87 -9.37 3.37 18.03
C GLY A 87 -9.56 1.86 17.89
N LEU A 88 -8.76 1.25 17.01
CA LEU A 88 -8.60 -0.20 16.93
C LEU A 88 -7.75 -0.69 18.10
N SER A 89 -8.35 -0.83 19.29
CA SER A 89 -8.00 -1.97 20.12
C SER A 89 -8.88 -3.14 19.68
N GLU A 90 -8.28 -4.27 19.35
CA GLU A 90 -8.92 -5.57 19.09
C GLU A 90 -9.40 -5.86 17.65
N ALA A 91 -8.45 -5.92 16.71
CA ALA A 91 -8.60 -6.80 15.54
C ALA A 91 -7.24 -7.35 15.08
N VAL A 92 -6.58 -8.11 15.97
CA VAL A 92 -5.63 -9.18 15.64
C VAL A 92 -5.94 -10.36 16.56
#